data_AF-A0AA51MUM5-F1
#
_entry.id   AF-A0AA51MUM5-F1
#
_cell.length_a   1.000
_cell.length_b   1.000
_cell.length_c   1.000
_cell.angle_alpha   90.00
_cell.angle_beta   90.00
_cell.angle_gamma   90.00
#
_symmetry.space_group_name_H-M   'P 1'
#
loop_
_entity.id
_entity.type
_entity.pdbx_description
1 polymer ?
#
loop_
_entity_poly.entity_id
_entity_poly.type
_entity_poly.pdbx_seq_one_letter_code
_entity_poly.pdbx_strand_id
1 'polypeptide(L)'
;MMWKDKYRIGVDLIDDQHIELFKRLSEFIKIVQDKEKPWEDRLDNVKETMDFMKDYVVFHFDDEEEYQKSIGYPDIEIHKEAHRVFKEGVNDYVKVFEQGEFTEEKMQEFGAKLMTWLIMHVGKMDQKIGEYVKSKEVEA
;
A
#
# COMPACT_ATOMS: atom_id res chain seq x y z
N MET A 1 -2.47 -10.75 5.38
CA MET A 1 -3.11 -10.03 6.49
C MET A 1 -4.47 -9.52 6.02
N MET A 2 -5.58 -9.90 6.65
CA MET A 2 -6.90 -9.48 6.16
C MET A 2 -7.21 -8.03 6.53
N TRP A 3 -7.89 -7.32 5.62
CA TRP A 3 -8.59 -6.07 5.90
C TRP A 3 -9.46 -6.21 7.17
N LYS A 4 -9.60 -5.11 7.91
CA LYS A 4 -10.40 -5.02 9.12
C LYS A 4 -11.12 -3.69 9.12
N ASP A 5 -12.37 -3.66 9.57
CA ASP A 5 -13.18 -2.43 9.59
C ASP A 5 -12.55 -1.27 10.37
N LYS A 6 -11.64 -1.56 11.31
CA LYS A 6 -10.87 -0.53 12.02
C LYS A 6 -9.92 0.29 11.14
N TYR A 7 -9.66 -0.15 9.90
CA TYR A 7 -8.86 0.59 8.92
C TYR A 7 -9.72 1.53 8.08
N ARG A 8 -11.06 1.44 8.19
CA ARG A 8 -11.99 2.28 7.47
C ARG A 8 -11.86 3.73 7.95
N ILE A 9 -11.57 4.64 7.03
CA ILE A 9 -11.46 6.08 7.31
C ILE A 9 -12.79 6.80 7.08
N GLY A 10 -13.73 6.18 6.36
CA GLY A 10 -15.06 6.74 6.06
C GLY A 10 -15.08 7.54 4.76
N VAL A 11 -14.18 7.24 3.83
CA VAL A 11 -14.08 7.85 2.52
C VAL A 11 -14.14 6.70 1.51
N ASP A 12 -15.32 6.46 0.93
CA ASP A 12 -15.63 5.23 0.19
C ASP A 12 -14.58 4.87 -0.88
N LEU A 13 -14.17 5.86 -1.68
CA LEU A 13 -13.13 5.67 -2.71
C LEU A 13 -11.82 5.15 -2.12
N ILE A 14 -11.34 5.77 -1.04
CA ILE A 14 -10.05 5.45 -0.41
C ILE A 14 -10.17 4.13 0.37
N ASP A 15 -11.30 3.88 1.02
CA ASP A 15 -11.56 2.63 1.73
C ASP A 15 -11.58 1.43 0.77
N ASP A 16 -12.19 1.57 -0.41
CA ASP A 16 -12.19 0.53 -1.44
C ASP A 16 -10.79 0.25 -1.98
N GLN A 17 -9.98 1.30 -2.17
CA GLN A 17 -8.57 1.16 -2.57
C GLN A 17 -7.73 0.47 -1.49
N HIS A 18 -7.92 0.81 -0.22
CA HIS A 18 -7.25 0.11 0.87
C HIS A 18 -7.62 -1.38 0.90
N ILE A 19 -8.90 -1.72 0.72
CA ILE A 19 -9.35 -3.11 0.69
C ILE A 19 -8.59 -3.90 -0.38
N GLU A 20 -8.48 -3.35 -1.59
CA GLU A 20 -7.74 -4.00 -2.68
C GLU A 20 -6.23 -4.08 -2.38
N LEU A 21 -5.61 -3.04 -1.83
CA LEU A 21 -4.20 -3.07 -1.39
C LEU A 21 -3.93 -4.17 -0.36
N PHE A 22 -4.76 -4.27 0.68
CA PHE A 22 -4.62 -5.31 1.71
C PHE A 22 -4.81 -6.71 1.15
N LYS A 23 -5.74 -6.88 0.19
CA LYS A 23 -5.98 -8.16 -0.49
C LYS A 23 -4.76 -8.57 -1.32
N ARG A 24 -4.27 -7.69 -2.20
CA ARG A 24 -3.14 -7.97 -3.10
C ARG A 24 -1.84 -8.22 -2.35
N LEU A 25 -1.58 -7.43 -1.31
CA LEU A 25 -0.44 -7.67 -0.43
C LEU A 25 -0.56 -9.00 0.32
N SER A 26 -1.77 -9.40 0.71
CA SER A 26 -1.98 -10.71 1.32
C SER A 26 -1.73 -11.87 0.38
N GLU A 27 -2.15 -11.74 -0.88
CA GLU A 27 -1.87 -12.71 -1.94
C GLU A 27 -0.37 -12.81 -2.20
N PHE A 28 0.31 -11.66 -2.31
CA PHE A 28 1.76 -11.60 -2.45
C PHE A 28 2.50 -12.36 -1.34
N ILE A 29 2.17 -12.05 -0.09
CA ILE A 29 2.80 -12.67 1.08
C ILE A 29 2.58 -14.18 1.07
N LYS A 30 1.38 -14.64 0.69
CA LYS A 30 1.11 -16.09 0.56
C LYS A 30 1.99 -16.73 -0.50
N ILE A 31 2.14 -16.10 -1.67
CA ILE A 31 2.98 -16.60 -2.76
C ILE A 31 4.43 -16.73 -2.30
N VAL A 32 5.03 -15.66 -1.77
CA VAL A 32 6.46 -15.65 -1.40
C VAL A 32 6.76 -16.52 -0.18
N GLN A 33 5.75 -16.89 0.63
CA GLN A 33 5.89 -17.79 1.78
C GLN A 33 5.44 -19.23 1.51
N ASP A 34 4.93 -19.53 0.31
CA ASP A 34 4.48 -20.87 -0.06
C ASP A 34 5.68 -21.83 -0.16
N LYS A 35 5.79 -22.74 0.80
CA LYS A 35 6.84 -23.76 0.85
C LYS A 35 6.49 -25.04 0.10
N GLU A 36 5.25 -25.18 -0.38
CA GLU A 36 4.79 -26.35 -1.12
C GLU A 36 5.19 -26.29 -2.60
N LYS A 37 5.41 -25.08 -3.13
CA LYS A 37 5.83 -24.85 -4.51
C LYS A 37 7.30 -24.41 -4.61
N PRO A 38 8.07 -24.92 -5.59
CA PRO A 38 9.38 -24.39 -5.93
C PRO A 38 9.35 -22.87 -6.17
N TRP A 39 10.48 -22.18 -5.97
CA TRP A 39 10.56 -20.73 -6.18
C TRP A 39 10.29 -20.35 -7.64
N GLU A 40 10.83 -21.13 -8.56
CA GLU A 40 10.74 -20.95 -10.00
C GLU A 40 9.28 -20.97 -10.48
N ASP A 41 8.45 -21.83 -9.90
CA ASP A 41 7.03 -21.98 -10.24
C ASP A 41 6.17 -20.82 -9.71
N ARG A 42 6.73 -19.97 -8.84
CA ARG A 42 6.05 -18.83 -8.21
C ARG A 42 6.37 -17.50 -8.88
N LEU A 43 7.37 -17.45 -9.76
CA LEU A 43 7.91 -16.20 -10.30
C LEU A 43 6.91 -15.38 -11.10
N ASP A 44 6.06 -16.02 -11.91
CA ASP A 44 5.05 -15.30 -12.69
C ASP A 44 4.03 -14.60 -11.78
N ASN A 45 3.63 -15.25 -10.67
CA ASN A 45 2.70 -14.65 -9.70
C ASN A 45 3.36 -13.50 -8.92
N VAL A 46 4.66 -13.64 -8.60
CA VAL A 46 5.45 -12.57 -7.99
C VAL A 46 5.51 -11.37 -8.94
N LYS A 47 5.79 -11.61 -10.23
CA LYS A 47 5.83 -10.57 -11.26
C LYS A 47 4.52 -9.82 -11.39
N GLU A 48 3.41 -10.55 -11.52
CA GLU A 48 2.07 -9.95 -11.60
C GLU A 48 1.79 -9.04 -10.41
N THR A 49 2.19 -9.47 -9.20
CA THR A 49 2.00 -8.65 -8.01
C THR A 49 2.93 -7.42 -8.00
N MET A 50 4.18 -7.55 -8.44
CA MET A 50 5.12 -6.43 -8.54
C MET A 50 4.60 -5.35 -9.50
N ASP A 51 4.10 -5.77 -10.66
CA ASP A 51 3.52 -4.88 -11.67
C ASP A 51 2.28 -4.17 -11.11
N PHE A 52 1.39 -4.90 -10.42
CA PHE A 52 0.26 -4.30 -9.72
C PHE A 52 0.69 -3.26 -8.68
N MET A 53 1.66 -3.60 -7.81
CA MET A 53 2.11 -2.70 -6.74
C MET A 53 2.77 -1.44 -7.29
N LYS A 54 3.47 -1.52 -8.43
CA LYS A 54 4.11 -0.38 -9.08
C LYS A 54 3.09 0.66 -9.52
N ASP A 55 2.00 0.24 -10.16
CA ASP A 55 1.03 1.15 -10.74
C ASP A 55 -0.07 1.55 -9.74
N TYR A 56 -0.58 0.59 -8.97
CA TYR A 56 -1.74 0.81 -8.10
C TYR A 56 -1.42 1.68 -6.89
N VAL A 57 -0.19 1.60 -6.36
CA VAL A 57 0.26 2.47 -5.26
C VAL A 57 0.31 3.93 -5.71
N VAL A 58 0.73 4.20 -6.95
CA VAL A 58 0.75 5.57 -7.49
C VAL A 58 -0.68 6.08 -7.64
N PHE A 59 -1.55 5.28 -8.24
CA PHE A 59 -2.96 5.62 -8.40
C PHE A 59 -3.66 5.93 -7.06
N HIS A 60 -3.50 5.06 -6.07
CA HIS A 60 -4.08 5.26 -4.74
C HIS A 60 -3.58 6.55 -4.07
N PHE A 61 -2.27 6.80 -4.10
CA PHE A 61 -1.70 8.01 -3.49
C PHE A 61 -2.16 9.28 -4.19
N ASP A 62 -2.28 9.26 -5.51
CA ASP A 62 -2.74 10.43 -6.27
C ASP A 62 -4.20 10.77 -5.91
N ASP A 63 -5.07 9.75 -5.83
CA ASP A 63 -6.48 9.92 -5.43
C ASP A 63 -6.61 10.42 -3.99
N GLU A 64 -5.80 9.89 -3.06
CA GLU A 64 -5.81 10.31 -1.66
C GLU A 64 -5.28 11.73 -1.47
N GLU A 65 -4.20 12.10 -2.17
CA GLU A 65 -3.64 13.45 -2.16
C GLU A 65 -4.61 14.47 -2.77
N GLU A 66 -5.30 14.11 -3.86
CA GLU A 66 -6.36 14.93 -4.45
C GLU A 66 -7.53 15.10 -3.47
N TYR A 67 -7.95 14.02 -2.81
CA TYR A 67 -8.99 14.08 -1.79
C TYR A 67 -8.59 14.99 -0.62
N GLN A 68 -7.40 14.80 -0.04
CA GLN A 68 -6.85 15.63 1.03
C GLN A 68 -6.82 17.11 0.63
N LYS A 69 -6.42 17.42 -0.61
CA LYS A 69 -6.42 18.78 -1.13
C LYS A 69 -7.84 19.36 -1.23
N SER A 70 -8.80 18.56 -1.70
CA SER A 70 -10.19 19.00 -1.88
C SER A 70 -10.88 19.41 -0.56
N ILE A 71 -10.51 18.78 0.55
CA ILE A 71 -11.04 19.07 1.88
C ILE A 71 -10.17 20.05 2.69
N GLY A 72 -9.07 20.52 2.10
CA GLY A 72 -8.10 21.40 2.78
C GLY A 72 -7.44 20.75 3.99
N TYR A 73 -7.07 19.47 3.89
CA TYR A 73 -6.44 18.71 4.97
C TYR A 73 -5.09 19.36 5.37
N PRO A 74 -4.88 19.71 6.65
CA PRO A 74 -3.75 20.53 7.07
C PRO A 74 -2.38 19.84 6.95
N ASP A 75 -2.34 18.51 7.08
CA ASP A 75 -1.08 17.74 7.10
C ASP A 75 -0.71 17.15 5.73
N ILE A 76 -1.31 17.64 4.64
CA ILE A 76 -1.12 17.10 3.28
C ILE A 76 0.36 17.00 2.87
N GLU A 77 1.17 18.02 3.15
CA GLU A 77 2.59 18.01 2.74
C GLU A 77 3.40 16.91 3.46
N ILE A 78 3.08 16.64 4.73
CA ILE A 78 3.72 15.55 5.49
C ILE A 78 3.26 14.20 4.93
N HIS A 79 2.00 14.11 4.52
CA HIS A 79 1.42 12.91 3.91
C HIS A 79 2.08 12.59 2.56
N LYS A 80 2.20 13.58 1.67
CA LYS A 80 2.88 13.46 0.38
C LYS A 80 4.33 13.01 0.50
N GLU A 81 5.03 13.49 1.52
CA GLU A 81 6.41 13.06 1.76
C GLU A 81 6.48 11.58 2.16
N ALA A 82 5.55 11.09 2.99
CA ALA A 82 5.46 9.67 3.32
C ALA A 82 5.19 8.80 2.07
N HIS A 83 4.29 9.24 1.18
CA HIS A 83 4.04 8.61 -0.11
C HIS A 83 5.28 8.60 -1.02
N ARG A 84 6.00 9.73 -1.10
CA ARG A 84 7.22 9.84 -1.91
C ARG A 84 8.28 8.83 -1.46
N VAL A 85 8.56 8.79 -0.16
CA VAL A 85 9.55 7.87 0.43
C VAL A 85 9.14 6.40 0.18
N PHE A 86 7.85 6.09 0.28
CA PHE A 86 7.37 4.75 -0.02
C PHE A 86 7.53 4.37 -1.49
N LYS A 87 7.15 5.27 -2.42
CA LYS A 87 7.33 5.08 -3.87
C LYS A 87 8.80 4.84 -4.23
N GLU A 88 9.73 5.57 -3.60
CA GLU A 88 11.17 5.36 -3.77
C GLU A 88 11.60 3.95 -3.33
N GLY A 89 11.16 3.51 -2.15
CA GLY A 89 11.42 2.17 -1.66
C GLY A 89 10.89 1.08 -2.59
N VAL A 90 9.66 1.19 -3.08
CA VAL A 90 9.07 0.24 -4.04
C VAL A 90 9.88 0.20 -5.33
N ASN A 91 10.25 1.36 -5.88
CA ASN A 91 11.03 1.44 -7.11
C ASN A 91 12.40 0.78 -7.00
N ASP A 92 13.05 0.81 -5.83
CA ASP A 92 14.31 0.12 -5.63
C ASP A 92 14.15 -1.41 -5.70
N TYR A 93 13.05 -1.96 -5.18
CA TYR A 93 12.73 -3.38 -5.33
C TYR A 93 12.34 -3.75 -6.76
N VAL A 94 11.62 -2.88 -7.48
CA VAL A 94 11.32 -3.06 -8.91
C VAL A 94 12.61 -3.13 -9.73
N LYS A 95 13.60 -2.27 -9.47
CA LYS A 95 14.90 -2.35 -10.16
C LYS A 95 15.63 -3.67 -9.91
N VAL A 96 15.66 -4.14 -8.66
CA VAL A 96 16.25 -5.45 -8.30
C VAL A 96 15.54 -6.58 -9.05
N PHE A 97 14.22 -6.47 -9.18
CA PHE A 97 13.40 -7.43 -9.92
C PHE A 97 13.74 -7.40 -11.43
N GLU A 98 13.78 -6.22 -12.04
CA GLU A 98 14.10 -6.04 -13.47
C GLU A 98 15.52 -6.48 -13.83
N GLN A 99 16.46 -6.43 -12.88
CA GLN A 99 17.85 -6.88 -13.04
C GLN A 99 18.04 -8.40 -12.92
N GLY A 100 16.98 -9.16 -12.61
CA GLY A 100 17.07 -10.61 -12.43
C GLY A 100 17.67 -11.04 -11.09
N GLU A 101 17.85 -10.12 -10.15
CA GLU A 101 18.47 -10.38 -8.85
C GLU A 101 17.45 -10.68 -7.73
N PHE A 102 16.24 -11.11 -8.10
CA PHE A 102 15.13 -11.38 -7.17
C PHE A 102 15.20 -12.80 -6.62
N THR A 103 15.74 -12.93 -5.40
CA THR A 103 15.68 -14.19 -4.63
C THR A 103 14.36 -14.28 -3.86
N GLU A 104 13.97 -15.49 -3.50
CA GLU A 104 12.83 -15.72 -2.60
C GLU A 104 12.96 -14.88 -1.31
N GLU A 105 14.15 -14.87 -0.71
CA GLU A 105 14.44 -14.11 0.51
C GLU A 105 14.21 -12.60 0.33
N LYS A 106 14.69 -12.01 -0.78
CA LYS A 106 14.46 -10.59 -1.08
C LYS A 106 12.98 -10.27 -1.26
N MET A 107 12.20 -11.16 -1.87
CA MET A 107 10.76 -10.95 -2.06
C MET A 107 9.96 -11.13 -0.76
N GLN A 108 10.41 -12.02 0.13
CA GLN A 108 9.88 -12.12 1.49
C GLN A 108 10.18 -10.86 2.31
N GLU A 109 11.41 -10.33 2.23
CA GLU A 109 11.79 -9.07 2.86
C GLU A 109 10.94 -7.90 2.35
N PHE A 110 10.75 -7.83 1.02
CA PHE A 110 9.90 -6.82 0.40
C PHE A 110 8.46 -6.90 0.93
N GLY A 111 7.86 -8.10 0.94
CA GLY A 111 6.51 -8.31 1.45
C GLY A 111 6.35 -7.89 2.91
N ALA A 112 7.36 -8.15 3.75
CA ALA A 112 7.37 -7.72 5.14
C ALA A 112 7.43 -6.20 5.31
N LYS A 113 8.23 -5.50 4.48
CA LYS A 113 8.32 -4.04 4.47
C LYS A 113 7.01 -3.39 4.01
N LEU A 114 6.45 -3.87 2.90
CA LEU A 114 5.14 -3.43 2.41
C LEU A 114 4.06 -3.59 3.48
N MET A 115 4.02 -4.75 4.14
CA MET A 115 3.05 -5.02 5.19
C MET A 115 3.19 -4.07 6.37
N THR A 116 4.42 -3.87 6.84
CA THR A 116 4.70 -2.96 7.95
C THR A 116 4.27 -1.54 7.60
N TRP A 117 4.62 -1.07 6.40
CA TRP A 117 4.26 0.27 5.94
C TRP A 117 2.74 0.44 5.85
N LEU A 118 2.04 -0.46 5.15
CA LEU A 118 0.60 -0.37 4.95
C LEU A 118 -0.18 -0.36 6.27
N ILE A 119 0.21 -1.21 7.23
CA ILE A 119 -0.44 -1.23 8.56
C ILE A 119 -0.23 0.10 9.29
N MET A 120 0.97 0.65 9.21
CA MET A 120 1.33 1.85 9.96
C MET A 120 0.77 3.11 9.33
N HIS A 121 0.74 3.16 8.01
CA HIS A 121 0.19 4.27 7.23
C HIS A 121 -1.34 4.29 7.36
N VAL A 122 -2.04 3.26 6.87
CA VAL A 122 -3.50 3.16 6.95
C VAL A 122 -4.01 3.16 8.39
N GLY A 123 -3.29 2.51 9.30
CA GLY A 123 -3.67 2.41 10.69
C GLY A 123 -3.36 3.63 11.56
N LYS A 124 -2.65 4.65 11.04
CA LYS A 124 -2.32 5.85 11.83
C LYS A 124 -2.40 7.15 11.06
N MET A 125 -1.82 7.21 9.87
CA MET A 125 -1.75 8.43 9.08
C MET A 125 -3.11 8.72 8.43
N ASP A 126 -3.66 7.73 7.73
CA ASP A 126 -4.89 7.90 6.93
C ASP A 126 -6.11 7.98 7.87
N GLN A 127 -6.04 7.36 9.04
CA GLN A 127 -7.05 7.53 10.09
C GLN A 127 -7.27 9.00 10.45
N LYS A 128 -6.22 9.83 10.43
CA LYS A 128 -6.35 11.27 10.72
C LYS A 128 -7.13 12.02 9.65
N ILE A 129 -7.16 11.53 8.41
CA ILE A 129 -8.01 12.08 7.36
C ILE A 129 -9.46 11.83 7.73
N GLY A 130 -9.81 10.59 8.11
CA GLY A 130 -11.15 10.24 8.57
C GLY A 130 -11.60 11.03 9.80
N GLU A 131 -10.70 11.23 10.77
CA GLU A 131 -10.95 12.10 11.94
C GLU A 131 -11.23 13.55 11.52
N TYR A 132 -10.42 14.10 10.60
CA TYR A 132 -10.59 15.45 10.10
C TYR A 132 -11.92 15.63 9.35
N VAL A 133 -12.28 14.69 8.48
CA VAL A 133 -13.56 14.70 7.75
C VAL A 133 -14.73 14.73 8.72
N LYS A 134 -14.75 13.84 9.73
CA LYS A 134 -15.79 13.81 10.75
C LYS A 134 -15.87 15.11 11.54
N SER A 135 -14.72 15.75 11.83
CA SER A 135 -14.71 17.02 12.53
C SER A 135 -15.39 18.14 11.73
N LYS A 136 -15.27 18.12 10.39
CA LYS A 136 -15.92 19.07 9.50
C LYS A 136 -17.43 18.86 9.37
N GLU A 137 -17.90 17.62 9.45
CA GLU A 137 -19.34 17.32 9.44
C GLU A 137 -20.05 17.77 10.72
N VAL A 138 -19.37 17.77 11.87
CA VAL A 138 -19.93 18.23 13.15
C VAL A 138 -19.99 19.76 13.25
N GLU A 139 -19.13 20.46 12.50
CA GLU A 139 -19.06 21.92 12.46
C GLU A 139 -20.04 22.57 11.45
N ALA A 140 -20.67 21.79 10.57
CA ALA A 140 -21.59 22.24 9.52
C ALA A 140 -23.06 22.19 9.94
#